data_AF-A0A7R9TLW1-F1
#
_entry.id   AF-A0A7R9TLW1-F1
#
_cell.length_a   1.000
_cell.length_b   1.000
_cell.length_c   1.000
_cell.angle_alpha   90.00
_cell.angle_beta   90.00
_cell.angle_gamma   90.00
#
_symmetry.space_group_name_H-M   'P 1'
#
loop_
_entity.id
_entity.type
_entity.pdbx_description
1 polymer ?
#
loop_
_entity_poly.entity_id
_entity_poly.type
_entity_poly.pdbx_seq_one_letter_code
_entity_poly.pdbx_strand_id
1 'polypeptide(L)'
;RERRGRRARRREERAESAVRGRRRADRPRPSPSPSSSSPPPPPGSDPRAPSARAMPASTCFRECCVSDGDGAVNLREPAENFTPGMRLVHDGPASAVFAGRFGDVAVAVKKPRLHTKTEIDRYHVELRLMLSLRHPNVLTVCAARAHPPEYFLVFPWQAHGSVAHLTHDAGWRPTTPALLKLLRETAAALEYLHARGIVHRDVKPANVLMGADMVARLADFGLAEEEAALRASLQAAIYSTEDLEGKTVDGRYVTVPAGSSAPSGGFQRQHMVGSLAYMAPEVLMRRVATYDADAYAFGVYACEVATGVA
;
A
#
# COMPACT_ATOMS: atom_id res chain seq x y z
N ARG A 1 6.47 -66.09 -38.47
CA ARG A 1 6.41 -64.80 -37.75
C ARG A 1 7.74 -64.01 -37.74
N GLU A 2 8.81 -64.45 -38.41
CA GLU A 2 10.11 -63.72 -38.42
C GLU A 2 10.39 -62.84 -39.67
N ARG A 3 9.54 -62.85 -40.69
CA ARG A 3 9.79 -62.06 -41.93
C ARG A 3 9.20 -60.65 -41.95
N ARG A 4 8.41 -60.25 -40.94
CA ARG A 4 7.85 -58.88 -40.83
C ARG A 4 8.68 -57.91 -39.96
N GLY A 5 9.57 -58.40 -39.09
CA GLY A 5 10.45 -57.55 -38.27
C GLY A 5 11.71 -57.02 -38.97
N ARG A 6 12.19 -57.68 -40.04
CA ARG A 6 13.43 -57.30 -40.74
C ARG A 6 13.26 -56.18 -41.78
N ARG A 7 12.02 -55.82 -42.17
CA ARG A 7 11.74 -54.72 -43.11
C ARG A 7 11.51 -53.36 -42.43
N ALA A 8 11.22 -53.33 -41.13
CA ALA A 8 11.06 -52.07 -40.37
C ALA A 8 12.43 -51.47 -40.00
N ARG A 9 13.38 -52.29 -39.52
CA ARG A 9 14.74 -51.83 -39.14
C ARG A 9 15.59 -51.28 -40.30
N ARG A 10 15.33 -51.66 -41.55
CA ARG A 10 16.08 -51.16 -42.73
C ARG A 10 15.60 -49.81 -43.28
N ARG A 11 14.49 -49.26 -42.76
CA ARG A 11 13.99 -47.93 -43.16
C ARG A 11 14.39 -46.82 -42.19
N GLU A 12 14.62 -47.11 -40.91
CA GLU A 12 15.13 -46.13 -39.93
C GLU A 12 16.63 -45.84 -40.13
N GLU A 13 17.47 -46.83 -40.42
CA GLU A 13 18.92 -46.62 -40.63
C GLU A 13 19.26 -45.82 -41.91
N ARG A 14 18.32 -45.66 -42.86
CA ARG A 14 18.49 -44.83 -44.06
C ARG A 14 18.06 -43.38 -43.89
N ALA A 15 17.37 -43.04 -42.81
CA ALA A 15 16.93 -41.67 -42.53
C ALA A 15 17.95 -40.87 -41.70
N GLU A 16 18.76 -41.53 -40.86
CA GLU A 16 19.73 -40.83 -39.99
C GLU A 16 21.10 -40.56 -40.64
N SER A 17 21.42 -41.18 -41.77
CA SER A 17 22.69 -40.95 -42.48
C SER A 17 22.67 -39.73 -43.43
N ALA A 18 21.50 -39.14 -43.70
CA ALA A 18 21.35 -38.01 -44.63
C ALA A 18 21.51 -36.61 -44.01
N VAL A 19 21.68 -36.49 -42.69
CA VAL A 19 21.65 -35.18 -41.98
C VAL A 19 23.02 -34.76 -41.39
N ARG A 20 24.07 -35.59 -41.44
CA ARG A 20 25.36 -35.30 -40.75
C ARG A 20 26.62 -35.20 -41.63
N GLY A 21 26.49 -34.92 -42.92
CA GLY A 21 27.66 -34.81 -43.79
C GLY A 21 27.50 -33.77 -44.89
N ARG A 22 27.69 -32.48 -44.54
CA ARG A 22 28.18 -31.40 -45.43
C ARG A 22 28.37 -30.11 -44.62
N ARG A 23 29.33 -30.14 -43.69
CA ARG A 23 30.08 -28.95 -43.30
C ARG A 23 31.35 -28.91 -44.17
N ARG A 24 31.68 -27.69 -44.62
CA ARG A 24 32.97 -27.18 -45.12
C ARG A 24 33.12 -27.04 -46.66
N ALA A 25 33.65 -25.86 -46.99
CA ALA A 25 34.17 -25.35 -48.25
C ALA A 25 33.14 -24.95 -49.32
N ASP A 26 32.74 -23.68 -49.32
CA ASP A 26 33.36 -22.71 -50.23
C ASP A 26 32.98 -21.27 -49.86
N ARG A 27 34.00 -20.41 -49.72
CA ARG A 27 33.90 -18.95 -49.67
C ARG A 27 34.49 -18.42 -50.98
N PRO A 28 33.80 -17.50 -51.67
CA PRO A 28 34.43 -16.22 -51.98
C PRO A 28 33.63 -15.01 -51.44
N ARG A 29 34.31 -13.87 -51.40
CA ARG A 29 33.95 -12.57 -50.78
C ARG A 29 32.92 -11.74 -51.59
N PRO A 30 32.33 -10.67 -51.00
CA PRO A 30 31.02 -10.15 -51.37
C PRO A 30 31.07 -8.97 -52.36
N SER A 31 29.98 -8.80 -53.12
CA SER A 31 29.63 -7.59 -53.88
C SER A 31 28.26 -7.06 -53.42
N PRO A 32 27.99 -5.75 -53.56
CA PRO A 32 27.18 -5.00 -52.61
C PRO A 32 25.67 -5.20 -52.80
N SER A 33 24.96 -5.36 -51.69
CA SER A 33 23.49 -5.40 -51.62
C SER A 33 22.90 -3.99 -51.59
N PRO A 34 21.70 -3.79 -52.17
CA PRO A 34 21.08 -2.49 -52.35
C PRO A 34 20.55 -1.91 -51.03
N SER A 35 20.74 -0.61 -50.87
CA SER A 35 20.27 0.22 -49.77
C SER A 35 18.73 0.24 -49.70
N SER A 36 18.16 -0.34 -48.65
CA SER A 36 16.78 -0.10 -48.24
C SER A 36 16.69 1.24 -47.52
N SER A 37 16.40 2.30 -48.28
CA SER A 37 16.06 3.62 -47.76
C SER A 37 14.68 3.58 -47.09
N SER A 38 14.65 3.78 -45.78
CA SER A 38 13.42 4.14 -45.06
C SER A 38 12.97 5.56 -45.48
N PRO A 39 11.66 5.85 -45.54
CA PRO A 39 11.15 7.15 -45.95
C PRO A 39 11.44 8.24 -44.89
N PRO A 40 11.55 9.51 -45.29
CA PRO A 40 11.82 10.62 -44.37
C PRO A 40 10.60 10.91 -43.48
N PRO A 41 10.81 11.43 -42.25
CA PRO A 41 9.74 11.83 -41.36
C PRO A 41 9.00 13.08 -41.88
N PRO A 42 7.71 13.27 -41.52
CA PRO A 42 6.93 14.43 -41.94
C PRO A 42 7.47 15.74 -41.32
N PRO A 43 7.33 16.89 -42.01
CA PRO A 43 7.85 18.16 -41.53
C PRO A 43 6.84 18.85 -40.59
N GLY A 44 7.35 19.49 -39.54
CA GLY A 44 6.64 20.53 -38.79
C GLY A 44 6.24 20.18 -37.37
N SER A 45 7.21 20.10 -36.45
CA SER A 45 6.96 20.32 -35.02
C SER A 45 7.36 21.76 -34.68
N ASP A 46 6.34 22.54 -34.36
CA ASP A 46 6.34 23.92 -33.86
C ASP A 46 7.48 24.22 -32.87
N PRO A 47 8.32 25.26 -33.05
CA PRO A 47 9.43 25.57 -32.15
C PRO A 47 9.00 26.24 -30.82
N ARG A 48 7.77 26.04 -30.36
CA ARG A 48 7.24 26.58 -29.11
C ARG A 48 6.65 25.54 -28.16
N ALA A 49 7.22 24.34 -28.12
CA ALA A 49 7.05 23.47 -26.96
C ALA A 49 7.77 24.14 -25.76
N PRO A 50 7.08 24.49 -24.66
CA PRO A 50 7.76 25.01 -23.49
C PRO A 50 8.69 23.93 -22.97
N SER A 51 10.00 24.22 -23.01
CA SER A 51 11.01 23.48 -22.26
C SER A 51 10.47 23.28 -20.84
N ALA A 52 10.34 22.02 -20.43
CA ALA A 52 10.03 21.64 -19.07
C ALA A 52 11.18 22.12 -18.19
N ARG A 53 11.10 23.39 -17.77
CA ARG A 53 11.97 23.96 -16.77
C ARG A 53 11.70 23.14 -15.50
N ALA A 54 12.64 22.29 -15.13
CA ALA A 54 12.57 21.53 -13.89
C ALA A 54 12.40 22.53 -12.74
N MET A 55 11.21 22.56 -12.15
CA MET A 55 10.96 23.28 -10.90
C MET A 55 11.83 22.60 -9.83
N PRO A 56 12.52 23.37 -8.97
CA PRO A 56 13.35 22.78 -7.92
C PRO A 56 12.47 21.89 -7.03
N ALA A 57 12.97 20.71 -6.67
CA ALA A 57 12.34 19.84 -5.69
C ALA A 57 12.22 20.62 -4.39
N SER A 58 10.99 20.97 -4.04
CA SER A 58 10.70 21.74 -2.85
C SER A 58 10.84 20.81 -1.64
N THR A 59 11.81 21.11 -0.78
CA THR A 59 12.23 20.24 0.31
C THR A 59 11.17 20.19 1.40
N CYS A 60 10.74 18.99 1.84
CA CYS A 60 9.86 18.84 3.02
C CYS A 60 10.48 19.54 4.23
N PHE A 61 9.65 20.24 5.02
CA PHE A 61 10.06 20.91 6.27
C PHE A 61 10.80 19.99 7.27
N ARG A 62 10.61 18.67 7.17
CA ARG A 62 11.28 17.65 8.01
C ARG A 62 12.04 16.59 7.23
N GLU A 63 12.37 16.88 5.97
CA GLU A 63 13.05 15.95 5.05
C GLU A 63 12.35 14.58 4.95
N CYS A 64 11.06 14.57 5.27
CA CYS A 64 10.21 13.40 5.40
C CYS A 64 9.82 12.76 4.07
N CYS A 65 10.04 13.51 2.98
CA CYS A 65 9.54 13.24 1.65
C CYS A 65 10.55 12.52 0.75
N VAL A 66 11.69 12.10 1.31
CA VAL A 66 12.77 11.44 0.56
C VAL A 66 12.71 9.93 0.85
N SER A 67 12.61 9.12 -0.20
CA SER A 67 12.87 7.68 -0.12
C SER A 67 14.22 7.43 -0.80
N ASP A 68 15.20 6.90 -0.07
CA ASP A 68 16.51 6.56 -0.62
C ASP A 68 16.38 5.53 -1.77
N GLY A 69 16.74 5.95 -3.00
CA GLY A 69 16.80 5.10 -4.20
C GLY A 69 16.10 5.69 -5.43
N ASP A 70 16.34 5.06 -6.61
CA ASP A 70 15.80 5.40 -7.96
C ASP A 70 14.26 5.46 -8.06
N GLY A 71 13.57 5.25 -6.94
CA GLY A 71 12.14 5.35 -6.79
C GLY A 71 11.66 6.61 -6.07
N ALA A 72 12.51 7.58 -5.71
CA ALA A 72 12.10 8.81 -5.03
C ALA A 72 10.73 9.30 -5.55
N VAL A 73 9.70 9.21 -4.71
CA VAL A 73 8.41 9.83 -5.03
C VAL A 73 8.73 11.32 -5.04
N ASN A 74 8.96 11.88 -6.23
CA ASN A 74 9.05 13.32 -6.41
C ASN A 74 7.68 13.83 -5.99
N LEU A 75 7.55 14.17 -4.71
CA LEU A 75 6.36 14.77 -4.14
C LEU A 75 6.31 16.15 -4.76
N ARG A 76 5.68 16.19 -5.94
CA ARG A 76 5.39 17.42 -6.65
C ARG A 76 4.58 18.23 -5.68
N GLU A 77 5.15 19.32 -5.19
CA GLU A 77 4.31 20.34 -4.61
C GLU A 77 3.33 20.76 -5.70
N PRO A 78 2.01 20.69 -5.46
CA PRO A 78 1.07 21.28 -6.38
C PRO A 78 1.24 22.78 -6.23
N ALA A 79 2.16 23.34 -7.02
CA ALA A 79 2.58 24.72 -6.89
C ALA A 79 1.45 25.67 -7.31
N GLU A 80 0.65 25.33 -8.32
CA GLU A 80 -0.35 26.26 -8.85
C GLU A 80 -1.56 25.59 -9.52
N ASN A 81 -1.60 24.25 -9.62
CA ASN A 81 -2.58 23.50 -10.42
C ASN A 81 -3.69 22.78 -9.63
N PHE A 82 -3.78 23.03 -8.33
CA PHE A 82 -4.94 22.59 -7.54
C PHE A 82 -6.08 23.59 -7.79
N THR A 83 -6.89 23.29 -8.80
CA THR A 83 -7.95 24.16 -9.31
C THR A 83 -9.02 24.51 -8.26
N PRO A 84 -9.66 25.69 -8.38
CA PRO A 84 -10.95 25.96 -7.73
C PRO A 84 -11.97 24.87 -8.12
N GLY A 85 -12.76 24.38 -7.16
CA GLY A 85 -13.83 23.40 -7.43
C GLY A 85 -13.64 22.00 -6.86
N MET A 86 -12.77 21.82 -5.87
CA MET A 86 -12.76 20.59 -5.07
C MET A 86 -14.13 20.34 -4.44
N ARG A 87 -14.64 19.11 -4.58
CA ARG A 87 -15.89 18.70 -3.96
C ARG A 87 -15.58 17.92 -2.69
N LEU A 88 -16.16 18.35 -1.57
CA LEU A 88 -16.11 17.59 -0.32
C LEU A 88 -16.77 16.22 -0.52
N VAL A 89 -16.05 15.15 -0.20
CA VAL A 89 -16.53 13.76 -0.28
C VAL A 89 -16.82 13.24 1.11
N HIS A 90 -15.98 13.58 2.09
CA HIS A 90 -16.12 13.14 3.46
C HIS A 90 -15.62 14.23 4.41
N ASP A 91 -16.37 14.49 5.47
CA ASP A 91 -15.96 15.38 6.56
C ASP A 91 -15.92 14.62 7.87
N GLY A 92 -14.71 14.28 8.31
CA GLY A 92 -14.47 13.51 9.53
C GLY A 92 -13.77 14.32 10.61
N PRO A 93 -13.77 13.80 11.85
CA PRO A 93 -13.12 14.46 12.99
C PRO A 93 -11.60 14.58 12.85
N ALA A 94 -10.95 13.61 12.18
CA ALA A 94 -9.50 13.61 11.97
C ALA A 94 -9.07 14.27 10.65
N SER A 95 -9.93 14.24 9.62
CA SER A 95 -9.60 14.77 8.30
C SER A 95 -10.85 15.04 7.45
N ALA A 96 -10.72 15.96 6.51
CA ALA A 96 -11.66 16.15 5.41
C ALA A 96 -11.06 15.60 4.11
N VAL A 97 -11.87 14.89 3.31
CA VAL A 97 -11.46 14.32 2.03
C VAL A 97 -12.22 15.00 0.90
N PHE A 98 -11.48 15.46 -0.09
CA PHE A 98 -12.00 16.15 -1.26
C PHE A 98 -11.72 15.36 -2.53
N ALA A 99 -12.68 15.32 -3.45
CA ALA A 99 -12.44 14.95 -4.84
C ALA A 99 -11.85 16.15 -5.58
N GLY A 100 -10.77 15.92 -6.31
CA GLY A 100 -10.09 16.94 -7.09
C GLY A 100 -9.49 16.37 -8.38
N ARG A 101 -8.73 17.21 -9.07
CA ARG A 101 -7.97 16.84 -10.27
C ARG A 101 -6.56 17.37 -10.16
N PHE A 102 -5.59 16.59 -10.67
CA PHE A 102 -4.22 17.04 -10.88
C PHE A 102 -3.91 16.90 -12.38
N GLY A 103 -4.03 18.00 -13.12
CA GLY A 103 -4.16 17.94 -14.58
C GLY A 103 -5.41 17.14 -14.98
N ASP A 104 -5.24 16.12 -15.82
CA ASP A 104 -6.32 15.24 -16.24
C ASP A 104 -6.60 14.04 -15.31
N VAL A 105 -5.81 13.89 -14.25
CA VAL A 105 -5.91 12.76 -13.34
C VAL A 105 -6.86 13.09 -12.20
N ALA A 106 -7.88 12.24 -12.00
CA ALA A 106 -8.77 12.33 -10.84
C ALA A 106 -8.02 11.89 -9.57
N VAL A 107 -8.11 12.69 -8.52
CA VAL A 107 -7.41 12.47 -7.25
C VAL A 107 -8.32 12.66 -6.05
N ALA A 108 -7.98 11.99 -4.95
CA ALA A 108 -8.53 12.26 -3.63
C ALA A 108 -7.50 13.07 -2.82
N VAL A 109 -7.96 14.13 -2.15
CA VAL A 109 -7.14 15.02 -1.32
C VAL A 109 -7.60 14.89 0.12
N LYS A 110 -6.79 14.24 0.98
CA LYS A 110 -7.03 14.13 2.42
C LYS A 110 -6.34 15.29 3.13
N LYS A 111 -7.13 16.21 3.68
CA LYS A 111 -6.66 17.32 4.53
C LYS A 111 -6.82 16.94 6.01
N PRO A 112 -5.75 16.56 6.72
CA PRO A 112 -5.82 16.29 8.15
C PRO A 112 -6.14 17.57 8.94
N ARG A 113 -6.85 17.43 10.05
CA ARG A 113 -7.13 18.50 10.99
C ARG A 113 -6.03 18.51 12.05
N LEU A 114 -5.05 19.39 11.88
CA LEU A 114 -3.85 19.48 12.73
C LEU A 114 -3.90 20.77 13.55
N HIS A 115 -3.92 20.65 14.88
CA HIS A 115 -4.01 21.76 15.83
C HIS A 115 -2.80 21.84 16.76
N THR A 116 -2.13 20.71 16.96
CA THR A 116 -1.02 20.58 17.92
C THR A 116 0.26 20.13 17.23
N LYS A 117 1.41 20.41 17.85
CA LYS A 117 2.71 19.91 17.41
C LYS A 117 2.72 18.38 17.31
N THR A 118 2.10 17.69 18.27
CA THR A 118 2.02 16.22 18.30
C THR A 118 1.25 15.65 17.11
N GLU A 119 0.17 16.30 16.66
CA GLU A 119 -0.56 15.88 15.47
C GLU A 119 0.26 16.10 14.19
N ILE A 120 0.99 17.21 14.11
CA ILE A 120 1.93 17.47 13.00
C ILE A 120 3.05 16.42 13.00
N ASP A 121 3.61 16.08 14.16
CA ASP A 121 4.63 15.05 14.31
C ASP A 121 4.11 13.69 13.81
N ARG A 122 2.90 13.30 14.22
CA ARG A 122 2.24 12.07 13.75
C ARG A 122 1.98 12.06 12.26
N TYR A 123 1.53 13.17 11.69
CA TYR A 123 1.35 13.31 10.24
C TYR A 123 2.66 13.01 9.48
N HIS A 124 3.79 13.53 9.95
CA HIS A 124 5.09 13.26 9.32
C HIS A 124 5.54 11.80 9.47
N VAL A 125 5.21 11.15 10.60
CA VAL A 125 5.46 9.71 10.79
C VAL A 125 4.60 8.89 9.82
N GLU A 126 3.30 9.18 9.75
CA GLU A 126 2.36 8.53 8.81
C GLU A 126 2.83 8.69 7.36
N LEU A 127 3.23 9.91 6.97
CA LEU A 127 3.74 10.19 5.63
C LEU A 127 4.99 9.38 5.30
N ARG A 128 5.98 9.32 6.21
CA ARG A 128 7.20 8.53 6.00
C ARG A 128 6.88 7.05 5.85
N LEU A 129 5.96 6.54 6.68
CA LEU A 129 5.48 5.16 6.57
C LEU A 129 4.86 4.93 5.19
N MET A 130 3.88 5.74 4.77
CA MET A 130 3.23 5.58 3.48
C MET A 130 4.21 5.66 2.29
N LEU A 131 5.25 6.49 2.37
CA LEU A 131 6.26 6.60 1.31
C LEU A 131 7.17 5.38 1.20
N SER A 132 7.35 4.61 2.28
CA SER A 132 8.14 3.38 2.27
C SER A 132 7.37 2.16 1.75
N LEU A 133 6.04 2.27 1.61
CA LEU A 133 5.17 1.18 1.20
C LEU A 133 4.93 1.18 -0.32
N ARG A 134 5.13 0.01 -0.94
CA ARG A 134 4.89 -0.25 -2.37
C ARG A 134 4.31 -1.63 -2.55
N HIS A 135 3.00 -1.69 -2.75
CA HIS A 135 2.28 -2.94 -3.00
C HIS A 135 1.01 -2.65 -3.80
N PRO A 136 0.60 -3.49 -4.78
CA PRO A 136 -0.61 -3.26 -5.58
C PRO A 136 -1.90 -3.14 -4.76
N ASN A 137 -1.95 -3.78 -3.58
CA ASN A 137 -3.09 -3.75 -2.66
C ASN A 137 -2.91 -2.78 -1.48
N VAL A 138 -1.92 -1.89 -1.52
CA VAL A 138 -1.75 -0.79 -0.56
C VAL A 138 -1.94 0.53 -1.30
N LEU A 139 -2.82 1.40 -0.79
CA LEU A 139 -3.07 2.70 -1.38
C LEU A 139 -1.82 3.59 -1.26
N THR A 140 -1.20 3.86 -2.40
CA THR A 140 0.05 4.63 -2.46
C THR A 140 -0.24 6.13 -2.56
N VAL A 141 0.47 6.93 -1.75
CA VAL A 141 0.43 8.40 -1.85
C VAL A 141 1.17 8.87 -3.11
N CYS A 142 0.55 9.77 -3.87
CA CYS A 142 1.13 10.32 -5.10
C CYS A 142 1.84 11.66 -4.86
N ALA A 143 1.26 12.49 -4.00
CA ALA A 143 1.79 13.80 -3.65
C ALA A 143 1.38 14.14 -2.22
N ALA A 144 2.12 15.04 -1.59
CA ALA A 144 1.83 15.50 -0.24
C ALA A 144 2.32 16.93 -0.09
N ARG A 145 1.62 17.72 0.72
CA ARG A 145 2.16 18.95 1.29
C ARG A 145 2.37 18.74 2.77
N ALA A 146 3.62 18.86 3.19
CA ALA A 146 4.09 18.52 4.53
C ALA A 146 4.80 19.70 5.22
N HIS A 147 4.35 20.92 4.96
CA HIS A 147 4.90 22.12 5.60
C HIS A 147 3.83 23.21 5.70
N PRO A 148 3.94 24.16 6.65
CA PRO A 148 2.98 25.26 6.77
C PRO A 148 2.89 26.11 5.48
N PRO A 149 1.74 26.75 5.19
CA PRO A 149 0.54 26.84 6.05
C PRO A 149 -0.48 25.70 5.85
N GLU A 150 -0.28 24.80 4.89
CA GLU A 150 -1.25 23.75 4.55
C GLU A 150 -0.65 22.35 4.62
N TYR A 151 -1.41 21.40 5.15
CA TYR A 151 -1.04 19.98 5.15
C TYR A 151 -2.08 19.17 4.40
N PHE A 152 -1.64 18.29 3.48
CA PHE A 152 -2.53 17.36 2.80
C PHE A 152 -1.79 16.20 2.14
N LEU A 153 -2.53 15.15 1.84
CA LEU A 153 -2.09 13.97 1.11
C LEU A 153 -2.95 13.81 -0.14
N VAL A 154 -2.33 13.41 -1.24
CA VAL A 154 -2.98 13.21 -2.54
C VAL A 154 -2.85 11.74 -2.92
N PHE A 155 -3.99 11.12 -3.21
CA PHE A 155 -4.09 9.71 -3.60
C PHE A 155 -4.77 9.58 -4.97
N PRO A 156 -4.54 8.47 -5.69
CA PRO A 156 -5.34 8.13 -6.86
C PRO A 156 -6.81 8.01 -6.48
N TRP A 157 -7.71 8.57 -7.29
CA TRP A 157 -9.15 8.47 -7.06
C TRP A 157 -9.62 7.00 -7.11
N GLN A 158 -10.36 6.57 -6.09
CA GLN A 158 -10.96 5.24 -6.00
C GLN A 158 -12.43 5.32 -6.38
N ALA A 159 -12.75 4.97 -7.63
CA ALA A 159 -14.05 5.25 -8.25
C ALA A 159 -15.25 4.62 -7.54
N HIS A 160 -15.03 3.51 -6.82
CA HIS A 160 -16.09 2.81 -6.11
C HIS A 160 -16.11 3.10 -4.60
N GLY A 161 -15.25 4.01 -4.13
CA GLY A 161 -15.19 4.37 -2.71
C GLY A 161 -14.66 3.23 -1.84
N SER A 162 -15.15 3.16 -0.60
CA SER A 162 -14.78 2.13 0.36
C SER A 162 -15.65 0.88 0.22
N VAL A 163 -15.13 -0.26 0.69
CA VAL A 163 -15.90 -1.50 0.76
C VAL A 163 -17.10 -1.37 1.70
N ALA A 164 -17.00 -0.54 2.74
CA ALA A 164 -18.14 -0.22 3.61
C ALA A 164 -19.26 0.48 2.83
N HIS A 165 -18.91 1.51 2.04
CA HIS A 165 -19.87 2.19 1.17
C HIS A 165 -20.50 1.24 0.14
N LEU A 166 -19.67 0.40 -0.49
CA LEU A 166 -20.16 -0.60 -1.43
C LEU A 166 -21.17 -1.55 -0.76
N THR A 167 -20.83 -2.08 0.40
CA THR A 167 -21.64 -3.10 1.09
C THR A 167 -22.95 -2.52 1.63
N HIS A 168 -22.90 -1.36 2.28
CA HIS A 168 -24.01 -0.84 3.07
C HIS A 168 -24.84 0.22 2.35
N ASP A 169 -24.21 1.08 1.55
CA ASP A 169 -24.92 2.19 0.89
C ASP A 169 -25.29 1.83 -0.55
N ALA A 170 -24.38 1.21 -1.30
CA ALA A 170 -24.61 0.81 -2.69
C ALA A 170 -25.31 -0.56 -2.80
N GLY A 171 -25.51 -1.25 -1.68
CA GLY A 171 -26.17 -2.57 -1.64
C GLY A 171 -25.40 -3.66 -2.38
N TRP A 172 -24.09 -3.51 -2.56
CA TRP A 172 -23.26 -4.50 -3.24
C TRP A 172 -23.28 -5.82 -2.47
N ARG A 173 -23.58 -6.90 -3.18
CA ARG A 173 -23.52 -8.28 -2.66
C ARG A 173 -22.58 -9.07 -3.56
N PRO A 174 -21.31 -9.24 -3.17
CA PRO A 174 -20.33 -9.89 -4.02
C PRO A 174 -20.69 -11.35 -4.26
N THR A 175 -20.46 -11.83 -5.48
CA THR A 175 -20.43 -13.27 -5.75
C THR A 175 -19.28 -13.91 -4.98
N THR A 176 -19.34 -15.23 -4.72
CA THR A 176 -18.26 -15.94 -4.04
C THR A 176 -16.87 -15.68 -4.66
N PRO A 177 -16.70 -15.69 -6.00
CA PRO A 177 -15.40 -15.35 -6.60
C PRO A 177 -14.97 -13.89 -6.34
N ALA A 178 -15.91 -12.93 -6.38
CA ALA A 178 -15.61 -11.53 -6.13
C ALA A 178 -15.22 -11.29 -4.66
N LEU A 179 -15.92 -11.93 -3.72
CA LEU A 179 -15.61 -11.91 -2.30
C LEU A 179 -14.21 -12.50 -2.05
N LEU A 180 -13.93 -13.70 -2.58
CA LEU A 180 -12.62 -14.32 -2.41
C LEU A 180 -11.48 -13.49 -3.02
N LYS A 181 -11.71 -12.84 -4.18
CA LYS A 181 -10.73 -11.91 -4.77
C LYS A 181 -10.45 -10.74 -3.82
N LEU A 182 -11.50 -10.09 -3.31
CA LEU A 182 -11.41 -8.97 -2.38
C LEU A 182 -10.64 -9.34 -1.09
N LEU A 183 -11.00 -10.47 -0.49
CA LEU A 183 -10.36 -10.97 0.73
C LEU A 183 -8.89 -11.32 0.50
N ARG A 184 -8.57 -11.99 -0.61
CA ARG A 184 -7.19 -12.32 -0.99
C ARG A 184 -6.35 -11.06 -1.19
N GLU A 185 -6.89 -10.06 -1.88
CA GLU A 185 -6.19 -8.79 -2.13
C GLU A 185 -5.93 -8.02 -0.84
N THR A 186 -6.89 -8.00 0.08
CA THR A 186 -6.72 -7.39 1.40
C THR A 186 -5.70 -8.17 2.24
N ALA A 187 -5.75 -9.50 2.22
CA ALA A 187 -4.78 -10.35 2.91
C ALA A 187 -3.35 -10.17 2.38
N ALA A 188 -3.19 -10.03 1.06
CA ALA A 188 -1.88 -9.75 0.45
C ALA A 188 -1.31 -8.39 0.91
N ALA A 189 -2.17 -7.38 1.11
CA ALA A 189 -1.75 -6.11 1.69
C ALA A 189 -1.27 -6.27 3.15
N LEU A 190 -2.00 -7.03 3.97
CA LEU A 190 -1.63 -7.28 5.36
C LEU A 190 -0.33 -8.09 5.48
N GLU A 191 -0.20 -9.16 4.70
CA GLU A 191 1.03 -9.96 4.62
C GLU A 191 2.25 -9.07 4.28
N TYR A 192 2.09 -8.17 3.30
CA TYR A 192 3.13 -7.23 2.91
C TYR A 192 3.57 -6.28 4.06
N LEU A 193 2.62 -5.80 4.87
CA LEU A 193 2.87 -4.94 6.02
C LEU A 193 3.53 -5.73 7.16
N HIS A 194 2.98 -6.90 7.48
CA HIS A 194 3.48 -7.76 8.56
C HIS A 194 4.92 -8.23 8.29
N ALA A 195 5.25 -8.54 7.03
CA ALA A 195 6.62 -8.86 6.61
C ALA A 195 7.62 -7.71 6.81
N ARG A 196 7.14 -6.47 7.00
CA ARG A 196 7.93 -5.26 7.30
C ARG A 196 7.87 -4.87 8.78
N GLY A 197 7.25 -5.70 9.62
CA GLY A 197 7.09 -5.42 11.03
C GLY A 197 6.05 -4.36 11.35
N ILE A 198 5.12 -4.07 10.43
CA ILE A 198 4.10 -3.02 10.60
C ILE A 198 2.76 -3.66 10.95
N VAL A 199 2.11 -3.18 12.00
CA VAL A 199 0.72 -3.51 12.38
C VAL A 199 -0.20 -2.37 11.94
N HIS A 200 -1.30 -2.67 11.26
CA HIS A 200 -2.21 -1.63 10.76
C HIS A 200 -3.12 -1.05 11.86
N ARG A 201 -3.63 -1.90 12.77
CA ARG A 201 -4.47 -1.55 13.93
C ARG A 201 -5.86 -0.95 13.65
N ASP A 202 -6.29 -0.86 12.39
CA ASP A 202 -7.63 -0.36 12.02
C ASP A 202 -8.13 -0.98 10.72
N VAL A 203 -7.96 -2.30 10.59
CA VAL A 203 -8.48 -3.06 9.44
C VAL A 203 -10.00 -3.11 9.54
N LYS A 204 -10.68 -2.54 8.55
CA LYS A 204 -12.15 -2.50 8.46
C LYS A 204 -12.58 -2.19 7.03
N PRO A 205 -13.82 -2.49 6.61
CA PRO A 205 -14.26 -2.23 5.24
C PRO A 205 -14.24 -0.74 4.85
N ALA A 206 -14.31 0.19 5.80
CA ALA A 206 -14.16 1.63 5.51
C ALA A 206 -12.74 2.03 5.08
N ASN A 207 -11.72 1.24 5.46
CA ASN A 207 -10.31 1.48 5.15
C ASN A 207 -9.82 0.62 3.97
N VAL A 208 -10.69 -0.15 3.31
CA VAL A 208 -10.37 -0.83 2.06
C VAL A 208 -11.10 -0.10 0.93
N LEU A 209 -10.35 0.47 0.00
CA LEU A 209 -10.90 1.21 -1.13
C LEU A 209 -10.85 0.40 -2.42
N MET A 210 -11.73 0.74 -3.37
CA MET A 210 -11.82 0.07 -4.65
C MET A 210 -11.79 1.07 -5.82
N GLY A 211 -10.80 0.89 -6.69
CA GLY A 211 -10.62 1.68 -7.91
C GLY A 211 -11.49 1.19 -9.06
N ALA A 212 -11.49 1.91 -10.18
CA ALA A 212 -12.22 1.50 -11.38
C ALA A 212 -11.78 0.14 -11.95
N ASP A 213 -10.60 -0.34 -11.55
CA ASP A 213 -10.05 -1.66 -11.86
C ASP A 213 -10.60 -2.78 -10.97
N MET A 214 -11.51 -2.47 -10.04
CA MET A 214 -12.07 -3.40 -9.06
C MET A 214 -10.98 -4.10 -8.21
N VAL A 215 -9.84 -3.45 -8.01
CA VAL A 215 -8.74 -3.92 -7.16
C VAL A 215 -8.88 -3.29 -5.78
N ALA A 216 -8.83 -4.13 -4.74
CA ALA A 216 -8.88 -3.69 -3.36
C ALA A 216 -7.52 -3.13 -2.92
N ARG A 217 -7.56 -1.96 -2.27
CA ARG A 217 -6.40 -1.26 -1.73
C ARG A 217 -6.65 -0.87 -0.28
N LEU A 218 -5.84 -1.40 0.61
CA LEU A 218 -5.84 -1.02 2.02
C LEU A 218 -5.31 0.41 2.17
N ALA A 219 -6.01 1.22 2.95
CA ALA A 219 -5.79 2.65 3.13
C ALA A 219 -5.86 3.03 4.62
N ASP A 220 -5.51 4.28 4.91
CA ASP A 220 -5.53 4.90 6.24
C ASP A 220 -4.54 4.29 7.25
N PHE A 221 -3.29 4.75 7.17
CA PHE A 221 -2.18 4.32 8.02
C PHE A 221 -2.01 5.22 9.26
N GLY A 222 -2.97 6.08 9.58
CA GLY A 222 -2.87 7.01 10.72
C GLY A 222 -2.75 6.33 12.09
N LEU A 223 -3.15 5.05 12.16
CA LEU A 223 -2.94 4.20 13.32
C LEU A 223 -1.89 3.11 13.08
N ALA A 224 -1.25 3.02 11.92
CA ALA A 224 -0.25 1.98 11.69
C ALA A 224 1.03 2.26 12.51
N GLU A 225 1.67 1.21 13.01
CA GLU A 225 2.87 1.34 13.85
C GLU A 225 3.77 0.09 13.74
N GLU A 226 5.07 0.26 13.96
CA GLU A 226 6.00 -0.86 14.02
C GLU A 226 5.71 -1.73 15.25
N GLU A 227 5.62 -3.05 15.08
CA GLU A 227 5.36 -3.99 16.17
C GLU A 227 6.43 -3.87 17.26
N ALA A 228 7.69 -3.66 16.87
CA ALA A 228 8.78 -3.45 17.82
C ALA A 228 8.56 -2.18 18.67
N ALA A 229 8.09 -1.08 18.08
CA ALA A 229 7.76 0.15 18.79
C ALA A 229 6.55 -0.05 19.72
N LEU A 230 5.54 -0.80 19.29
CA LEU A 230 4.39 -1.18 20.12
C LEU A 230 4.79 -2.03 21.33
N ARG A 231 5.68 -3.01 21.11
CA ARG A 231 6.22 -3.84 22.19
C ARG A 231 7.08 -3.03 23.15
N ALA A 232 7.96 -2.16 22.63
CA ALA A 232 8.83 -1.32 23.44
C ALA A 232 8.03 -0.30 24.27
N SER A 233 6.99 0.31 23.72
CA SER A 233 6.13 1.24 24.45
C SER A 233 5.31 0.54 25.54
N LEU A 234 4.80 -0.67 25.28
CA LEU A 234 4.17 -1.48 26.34
C LEU A 234 5.18 -1.91 27.41
N GLN A 235 6.37 -2.33 27.01
CA GLN A 235 7.45 -2.70 27.92
C GLN A 235 7.78 -1.50 28.82
N ALA A 236 8.03 -0.32 28.24
CA ALA A 236 8.25 0.90 29.00
C ALA A 236 7.10 1.20 29.98
N ALA A 237 5.84 0.99 29.59
CA ALA A 237 4.71 1.20 30.49
C ALA A 237 4.64 0.18 31.64
N ILE A 238 4.89 -1.10 31.37
CA ILE A 238 4.87 -2.18 32.37
C ILE A 238 6.05 -2.07 33.35
N TYR A 239 7.23 -1.70 32.86
CA TYR A 239 8.45 -1.55 33.67
C TYR A 239 8.67 -0.12 34.21
N SER A 240 7.71 0.80 34.01
CA SER A 240 7.79 2.18 34.54
C SER A 240 7.60 2.30 36.06
N THR A 241 7.40 1.19 36.76
CA THR A 241 7.47 1.14 38.22
C THR A 241 8.73 0.42 38.64
N GLU A 242 9.87 1.12 38.64
CA GLU A 242 10.96 0.74 39.54
C GLU A 242 10.48 1.08 40.96
N ASP A 243 10.36 0.05 41.81
CA ASP A 243 10.28 0.22 43.25
C ASP A 243 11.58 0.84 43.78
N LEU A 244 11.51 1.52 44.93
CA LEU A 244 12.56 2.36 45.55
C LEU A 244 13.94 1.66 45.75
N GLU A 245 14.05 0.37 45.45
CA GLU A 245 15.25 -0.45 45.60
C GLU A 245 15.84 -0.96 44.25
N GLY A 246 15.29 -0.55 43.10
CA GLY A 246 15.92 -0.75 41.79
C GLY A 246 16.03 -2.22 41.33
N LYS A 247 15.09 -3.09 41.72
CA LYS A 247 15.06 -4.49 41.28
C LYS A 247 14.03 -4.72 40.17
N THR A 248 14.48 -5.26 39.05
CA THR A 248 13.62 -5.75 37.96
C THR A 248 12.82 -6.97 38.41
N VAL A 249 11.48 -6.88 38.37
CA VAL A 249 10.59 -8.02 38.59
C VAL A 249 10.39 -8.77 37.26
N ASP A 250 10.61 -10.08 37.28
CA ASP A 250 10.62 -10.96 36.11
C ASP A 250 9.23 -10.99 35.45
N GLY A 251 9.14 -10.47 34.23
CA GLY A 251 7.88 -10.14 33.56
C GLY A 251 7.15 -11.36 33.01
N ARG A 252 6.40 -12.05 33.86
CA ARG A 252 5.29 -12.91 33.43
C ARG A 252 3.98 -12.16 33.55
N TYR A 253 3.35 -11.92 32.40
CA TYR A 253 1.93 -11.61 32.22
C TYR A 253 1.29 -10.86 33.40
N VAL A 254 1.27 -9.52 33.34
CA VAL A 254 0.45 -8.76 34.28
C VAL A 254 -1.01 -8.96 33.91
N THR A 255 -1.66 -9.95 34.51
CA THR A 255 -3.09 -9.84 34.82
C THR A 255 -3.23 -8.68 35.77
N VAL A 256 -3.72 -7.54 35.29
CA VAL A 256 -4.01 -6.38 36.14
C VAL A 256 -5.06 -6.84 37.17
N PRO A 257 -4.76 -6.87 38.48
CA PRO A 257 -5.75 -7.24 39.47
C PRO A 257 -6.87 -6.20 39.44
N ALA A 258 -8.12 -6.68 39.48
CA ALA A 258 -9.29 -5.81 39.60
C ALA A 258 -9.15 -4.97 40.88
N GLY A 259 -8.82 -3.68 40.73
CA GLY A 259 -8.67 -2.74 41.83
C GLY A 259 -7.38 -1.92 41.87
N SER A 260 -6.39 -2.17 41.00
CA SER A 260 -5.20 -1.30 40.92
C SER A 260 -5.47 -0.04 40.08
N SER A 261 -5.16 1.13 40.65
CA SER A 261 -5.35 2.44 40.05
C SER A 261 -4.56 2.54 38.74
N ALA A 262 -5.30 2.74 37.65
CA ALA A 262 -4.80 2.73 36.28
C ALA A 262 -3.62 3.71 36.09
N PRO A 263 -2.61 3.35 35.27
CA PRO A 263 -1.72 4.37 34.75
C PRO A 263 -2.56 5.40 34.00
N SER A 264 -2.35 6.67 34.36
CA SER A 264 -3.05 7.84 33.86
C SER A 264 -3.35 7.79 32.35
N GLY A 265 -4.50 8.35 31.94
CA GLY A 265 -5.16 8.17 30.64
C GLY A 265 -4.36 8.42 29.35
N GLY A 266 -3.08 8.74 29.42
CA GLY A 266 -2.14 8.73 28.30
C GLY A 266 -1.87 7.32 27.75
N PHE A 267 -1.68 6.32 28.63
CA PHE A 267 -1.45 4.91 28.21
C PHE A 267 -2.68 4.33 27.49
N GLN A 268 -3.87 4.66 27.99
CA GLN A 268 -5.15 4.24 27.38
C GLN A 268 -5.33 4.76 25.95
N ARG A 269 -4.91 6.00 25.66
CA ARG A 269 -5.05 6.61 24.33
C ARG A 269 -4.06 6.07 23.29
N GLN A 270 -2.95 5.48 23.71
CA GLN A 270 -1.91 5.00 22.79
C GLN A 270 -2.10 3.54 22.36
N HIS A 271 -2.65 2.69 23.23
CA HIS A 271 -2.71 1.24 22.96
C HIS A 271 -4.10 0.69 22.65
N MET A 272 -5.17 1.36 23.07
CA MET A 272 -6.55 0.98 22.76
C MET A 272 -7.08 1.86 21.62
N VAL A 273 -6.60 1.57 20.41
CA VAL A 273 -6.93 2.31 19.19
C VAL A 273 -7.57 1.39 18.16
N GLY A 274 -8.32 1.98 17.23
CA GLY A 274 -9.07 1.26 16.20
C GLY A 274 -10.59 1.41 16.35
N SER A 275 -11.33 0.70 15.51
CA SER A 275 -12.79 0.74 15.50
C SER A 275 -13.37 -0.39 16.35
N LEU A 276 -14.19 -0.07 17.36
CA LEU A 276 -14.59 -0.98 18.43
C LEU A 276 -15.09 -2.36 17.96
N ALA A 277 -15.90 -2.41 16.89
CA ALA A 277 -16.46 -3.64 16.34
C ALA A 277 -15.41 -4.61 15.77
N TYR A 278 -14.22 -4.10 15.42
CA TYR A 278 -13.13 -4.86 14.79
C TYR A 278 -11.95 -5.08 15.75
N MET A 279 -12.01 -4.56 16.98
CA MET A 279 -10.95 -4.72 17.94
C MET A 279 -10.86 -6.17 18.42
N ALA A 280 -9.67 -6.74 18.34
CA ALA A 280 -9.41 -8.07 18.89
C ALA A 280 -9.56 -8.09 20.41
N PRO A 281 -9.97 -9.23 21.02
CA PRO A 281 -10.19 -9.34 22.45
C PRO A 281 -8.97 -8.92 23.27
N GLU A 282 -7.76 -9.23 22.83
CA GLU A 282 -6.51 -8.83 23.47
C GLU A 282 -6.32 -7.31 23.49
N VAL A 283 -6.73 -6.60 22.44
CA VAL A 283 -6.68 -5.12 22.38
C VAL A 283 -7.68 -4.54 23.38
N LEU A 284 -8.90 -5.10 23.45
CA LEU A 284 -9.91 -4.72 24.45
C LEU A 284 -9.45 -5.01 25.89
N MET A 285 -8.69 -6.09 26.08
CA MET A 285 -8.03 -6.45 27.33
C MET A 285 -6.74 -5.67 27.60
N ARG A 286 -6.49 -4.59 26.84
CA ARG A 286 -5.37 -3.66 27.03
C ARG A 286 -3.99 -4.31 26.83
N ARG A 287 -3.90 -5.27 25.90
CA ARG A 287 -2.64 -5.86 25.45
C ARG A 287 -2.18 -5.19 24.16
N VAL A 288 -0.92 -5.40 23.80
CA VAL A 288 -0.35 -4.89 22.54
C VAL A 288 -1.09 -5.52 21.36
N ALA A 289 -1.56 -4.66 20.46
CA ALA A 289 -1.99 -5.10 19.14
C ALA A 289 -0.79 -5.72 18.40
N THR A 290 -0.88 -7.00 18.09
CA THR A 290 0.07 -7.72 17.25
C THR A 290 -0.51 -7.89 15.85
N TYR A 291 0.19 -8.60 14.97
CA TYR A 291 -0.33 -9.03 13.67
C TYR A 291 -1.63 -9.84 13.81
N ASP A 292 -1.83 -10.54 14.94
CA ASP A 292 -3.05 -11.32 15.21
C ASP A 292 -4.27 -10.42 15.39
N ALA A 293 -4.07 -9.19 15.89
CA ALA A 293 -5.15 -8.22 16.02
C ALA A 293 -5.66 -7.77 14.64
N ASP A 294 -4.76 -7.58 13.66
CA ASP A 294 -5.14 -7.31 12.28
C ASP A 294 -5.84 -8.53 11.64
N ALA A 295 -5.39 -9.75 11.96
CA ALA A 295 -6.01 -10.98 11.48
C ALA A 295 -7.44 -11.17 12.03
N TYR A 296 -7.66 -10.86 13.31
CA TYR A 296 -8.99 -10.85 13.92
C TYR A 296 -9.91 -9.84 13.21
N ALA A 297 -9.44 -8.60 13.07
CA ALA A 297 -10.18 -7.53 12.40
C ALA A 297 -10.52 -7.89 10.95
N PHE A 298 -9.58 -8.53 10.23
CA PHE A 298 -9.80 -9.08 8.89
C PHE A 298 -10.89 -10.16 8.85
N GLY A 299 -10.96 -11.02 9.87
CA GLY A 299 -12.03 -12.01 10.01
C GLY A 299 -13.42 -11.39 10.18
N VAL A 300 -13.54 -10.38 11.05
CA VAL A 300 -14.79 -9.62 11.24
C VAL A 300 -15.20 -8.93 9.93
N TYR A 301 -14.25 -8.24 9.28
CA TYR A 301 -14.43 -7.64 7.96
C TYR A 301 -14.95 -8.63 6.91
N ALA A 302 -14.39 -9.84 6.87
CA ALA A 302 -14.81 -10.86 5.91
C ALA A 302 -16.26 -11.31 6.14
N CYS A 303 -16.64 -11.50 7.41
CA CYS A 303 -18.02 -11.84 7.79
C CYS A 303 -19.00 -10.73 7.42
N GLU A 304 -18.66 -9.47 7.72
CA GLU A 304 -19.49 -8.31 7.40
C GLU A 304 -19.77 -8.20 5.90
N VAL A 305 -18.74 -8.30 5.05
CA VAL A 305 -18.93 -8.19 3.60
C VAL A 305 -19.68 -9.39 3.02
N ALA A 306 -19.47 -10.58 3.57
CA ALA A 306 -20.17 -11.79 3.13
C ALA A 306 -21.67 -11.76 3.47
N THR A 307 -22.03 -11.16 4.61
CA THR A 307 -23.42 -11.12 5.12
C THR A 307 -24.14 -9.83 4.74
N GLY A 308 -23.39 -8.75 4.50
CA GLY A 308 -23.92 -7.40 4.37
C GLY A 308 -24.45 -6.82 5.68
N VAL A 309 -24.03 -7.35 6.84
CA VAL A 309 -24.47 -6.91 8.18
C VAL A 309 -23.27 -6.32 8.91
N ALA A 310 -23.42 -5.06 9.35
CA ALA A 310 -22.44 -4.33 10.15
C ALA A 310 -22.43 -4.74 11.62
#